data_AF-A0A0L8HBE4-F1
#
_entry.id   AF-A0A0L8HBE4-F1
#
_cell.length_a   1.000
_cell.length_b   1.000
_cell.length_c   1.000
_cell.angle_alpha   90.00
_cell.angle_beta   90.00
_cell.angle_gamma   90.00
#
_symmetry.space_group_name_H-M   'P 1'
#
loop_
_entity.id
_entity.type
_entity.pdbx_description
1 polymer ?
#
loop_
_entity_poly.entity_id
_entity_poly.type
_entity_poly.pdbx_seq_one_letter_code
_entity_poly.pdbx_strand_id
1 'polypeptide(L)' 'MGGCSSALIISMCGLVFLDVSFAAHYTDKWAVHIEGGVHAAKSLTEKHGFIFLGEVGFFFLLSF' A
#
# COMPACT_ATOMS: atom_id res chain seq x y z
N MET A 1 0.18 -42.99 -9.23
CA MET A 1 -0.86 -41.97 -8.90
C MET A 1 -0.28 -40.91 -7.97
N GLY A 2 0.68 -40.09 -8.43
CA GLY A 2 1.33 -39.06 -7.59
C GLY A 2 1.58 -37.72 -8.28
N GLY A 3 1.73 -37.71 -9.62
CA GLY A 3 2.07 -36.50 -10.37
C GLY A 3 1.00 -35.39 -10.38
N CYS A 4 -0.30 -35.73 -10.42
CA CYS A 4 -1.37 -34.72 -10.39
C CYS A 4 -1.40 -33.94 -9.08
N SER A 5 -1.11 -34.60 -7.95
CA SER A 5 -1.11 -33.95 -6.63
C SER A 5 0.08 -33.00 -6.48
N SER A 6 1.26 -33.39 -6.96
CA SER A 6 2.47 -32.56 -6.92
C SER A 6 2.36 -31.34 -7.84
N ALA A 7 1.79 -31.49 -9.04
CA ALA A 7 1.58 -30.39 -9.98
C ALA A 7 0.59 -29.35 -9.45
N LEU A 8 -0.51 -29.79 -8.81
CA LEU A 8 -1.47 -28.89 -8.15
C LEU A 8 -0.82 -28.10 -7.02
N ILE A 9 0.00 -28.75 -6.19
CA ILE A 9 0.71 -28.07 -5.09
C ILE A 9 1.69 -27.02 -5.65
N ILE A 10 2.49 -27.37 -6.66
CA ILE A 10 3.43 -26.43 -7.29
C ILE A 10 2.68 -25.24 -7.89
N SER A 11 1.56 -25.48 -8.57
CA SER A 11 0.72 -24.43 -9.14
C SER A 11 0.12 -23.51 -8.07
N MET A 12 -0.39 -24.07 -6.96
CA MET A 12 -0.94 -23.29 -5.86
C MET A 12 0.14 -22.47 -5.16
N CYS A 13 1.30 -23.07 -4.88
CA CYS A 13 2.43 -22.33 -4.34
C CYS A 13 2.83 -21.19 -5.27
N GLY A 14 2.94 -21.44 -6.58
CA GLY A 14 3.26 -20.42 -7.57
C GLY A 14 2.29 -19.23 -7.54
N LEU A 15 0.98 -19.49 -7.47
CA LEU A 15 -0.04 -18.45 -7.35
C LEU A 15 0.11 -17.63 -6.06
N VAL A 16 0.32 -18.29 -4.92
CA VAL A 16 0.52 -17.61 -3.61
C VAL A 16 1.78 -16.74 -3.64
N PHE A 17 2.88 -17.23 -4.22
CA PHE A 17 4.12 -16.45 -4.35
C PHE A 17 3.94 -15.22 -5.26
N LEU A 18 3.17 -15.34 -6.34
CA LEU A 18 2.88 -14.23 -7.26
C LEU A 18 2.03 -13.16 -6.56
N ASP A 19 1.03 -13.57 -5.77
CA ASP A 19 0.15 -12.69 -5.02
C ASP A 19 0.90 -11.89 -3.95
N VAL A 20 1.75 -12.57 -3.16
CA VAL A 20 2.61 -11.93 -2.16
C VAL A 20 3.61 -10.95 -2.79
N SER A 21 4.18 -11.31 -3.94
CA SER A 21 5.13 -10.45 -4.65
C SER A 21 4.47 -9.19 -5.20
N PHE A 22 3.23 -9.31 -5.70
CA PHE A 22 2.45 -8.18 -6.18
C PHE A 22 2.02 -7.26 -5.03
N ALA A 23 1.52 -7.83 -3.93
CA ALA A 23 1.08 -7.05 -2.77
C ALA A 23 2.21 -6.19 -2.17
N ALA A 24 3.46 -6.63 -2.24
CA ALA A 24 4.61 -5.86 -1.76
C ALA A 24 4.95 -4.63 -2.63
N HIS A 25 4.51 -4.59 -3.89
CA HIS A 25 4.83 -3.52 -4.83
C HIS A 25 3.83 -2.35 -4.77
N TYR A 26 2.61 -2.59 -4.30
CA TYR A 26 1.61 -1.55 -4.13
C TYR A 26 1.61 -1.03 -2.71
N THR A 27 1.58 0.29 -2.57
CA THR A 27 1.43 0.95 -1.28
C THR A 27 0.24 1.88 -1.31
N ASP A 28 -0.48 1.94 -0.20
CA ASP A 28 -1.52 2.93 0.07
C ASP A 28 -0.94 4.28 0.48
N LYS A 29 0.39 4.36 0.68
CA LYS A 29 1.08 5.52 1.22
C LYS A 29 1.63 6.40 0.10
N TRP A 30 1.40 7.71 0.21
CA TRP A 30 1.90 8.67 -0.75
C TRP A 30 2.32 9.97 -0.06
N ALA A 31 3.37 10.60 -0.56
CA ALA A 31 3.90 11.86 -0.05
C ALA A 31 3.46 13.01 -0.96
N VAL A 32 2.89 14.06 -0.38
CA VAL A 32 2.36 15.22 -1.13
C VAL A 32 2.75 16.53 -0.48
N HIS A 33 3.07 17.52 -1.31
CA HIS A 33 3.30 18.87 -0.83
C HIS A 33 1.95 19.57 -0.69
N ILE A 34 1.64 20.03 0.52
CA ILE A 34 0.40 20.75 0.82
C ILE A 34 0.75 22.15 1.29
N GLU A 35 0.35 23.14 0.49
CA GLU A 35 0.45 24.55 0.86
C GLU A 35 -0.42 24.83 2.09
N GLY A 36 0.10 25.63 3.03
CA GLY A 36 -0.56 25.91 4.31
C GLY A 36 -0.16 24.97 5.46
N GLY A 37 0.76 24.04 5.22
CA GLY A 37 1.44 23.25 6.26
C GLY A 37 0.57 22.18 6.93
N VAL A 38 1.01 21.72 8.10
CA VAL A 38 0.40 20.58 8.83
C VAL A 38 -1.10 20.76 9.07
N HIS A 39 -1.56 21.97 9.35
CA HIS A 39 -2.97 22.21 9.67
C HIS A 39 -3.86 22.00 8.43
N ALA A 40 -3.41 22.49 7.27
CA ALA A 40 -4.08 22.27 6.00
C ALA A 40 -4.07 20.78 5.62
N ALA A 41 -2.92 20.11 5.81
CA ALA A 41 -2.79 18.68 5.55
C ALA A 41 -3.77 17.85 6.38
N LYS A 42 -3.86 18.10 7.69
CA LYS A 42 -4.81 17.42 8.59
C LYS A 42 -6.27 17.66 8.17
N SER A 43 -6.62 18.91 7.91
CA SER A 43 -7.99 19.26 7.47
C SER A 43 -8.37 18.57 6.16
N LEU A 44 -7.45 18.50 5.19
CA LEU A 44 -7.64 17.77 3.94
C LEU A 44 -7.84 16.27 4.18
N THR A 45 -7.03 15.67 5.05
CA THR A 45 -7.14 14.24 5.35
C THR A 45 -8.48 13.89 5.99
N GLU A 46 -8.92 14.68 6.97
CA GLU A 46 -10.22 14.51 7.65
C GLU A 46 -11.40 14.65 6.68
N LYS A 47 -11.32 15.62 5.75
CA LYS A 47 -12.39 15.89 4.79
C LYS A 47 -12.55 14.79 3.73
N HIS A 48 -11.44 14.17 3.33
CA HIS A 48 -11.40 13.24 2.19
C HIS A 48 -11.25 11.78 2.61
N GLY A 49 -11.18 11.49 3.92
CA GLY A 49 -11.07 10.13 4.45
C GLY A 49 -9.66 9.55 4.39
N PHE A 50 -8.64 10.39 4.20
CA PHE A 50 -7.25 9.95 4.28
C PHE A 50 -6.75 9.95 5.73
N ILE A 51 -5.69 9.21 5.98
CA ILE A 51 -4.97 9.17 7.24
C ILE A 51 -3.69 10.01 7.11
N PHE A 52 -3.55 11.03 7.97
CA PHE A 52 -2.31 11.77 8.11
C PHE A 52 -1.27 10.93 8.88
N LEU A 53 -0.20 10.52 8.20
CA LEU A 53 0.86 9.71 8.80
C LEU A 53 2.04 10.55 9.33
N GLY A 54 2.25 11.75 8.79
CA GLY A 54 3.29 12.65 9.28
C GLY A 54 3.85 13.60 8.23
N GLU A 55 4.96 14.25 8.57
CA GLU A 55 5.70 15.16 7.71
C GLU A 55 7.08 14.56 7.41
N VAL A 56 7.49 14.64 6.14
CA VAL A 56 8.78 14.18 5.63
C VAL A 56 9.40 15.33 4.82
N GLY A 57 10.27 16.11 5.45
CA GLY A 57 10.82 17.33 4.83
C GLY A 57 9.71 18.34 4.55
N PHE A 58 9.57 18.79 3.30
CA PHE A 58 8.49 19.70 2.87
C PHE A 58 7.20 18.98 2.45
N PHE A 59 7.15 17.65 2.57
CA PHE A 59 6.02 16.83 2.14
C PHE A 59 5.26 16.24 3.33
N PHE A 60 3.98 15.93 3.12
CA PHE A 60 3.13 15.23 4.07
C PHE A 60 2.85 13.82 3.58
N LEU A 61 3.03 12.85 4.48
CA LEU A 61 2.78 11.44 4.21
C LEU A 61 1.33 11.12 4.55
N LEU A 62 0.59 10.63 3.56
CA LEU A 62 -0.83 10.29 3.65
C LEU A 62 -1.05 8.82 3.29
N SER A 63 -2.17 8.28 3.74
CA SER A 63 -2.65 6.92 3.45
C SER A 63 -4.17 6.96 3.21
N PHE A 64 -4.70 6.07 2.37
CA PHE A 64 -6.14 5.99 2.04
C PHE A 64 -6.88 4.92 2.85
#